data_AF-A0A7J0DPM0-F1
#
_entry.id   AF-A0A7J0DPM0-F1
#
_cell.length_a   1.000
_cell.length_b   1.000
_cell.length_c   1.000
_cell.angle_alpha   90.00
_cell.angle_beta   90.00
_cell.angle_gamma   90.00
#
_symmetry.space_group_name_H-M   'P 1'
#
loop_
_entity.id
_entity.type
_entity.pdbx_description
1 polymer ?
#
loop_
_entity_poly.entity_id
_entity_poly.type
_entity_poly.pdbx_seq_one_letter_code
_entity_poly.pdbx_strand_id
1 'polypeptide(L)'
;MAVKYPFVIDDGCGVPQFSKMLNCSTDLFFQTPSGNYKVQSIDYDKHTVVIYDPAMSTCSILQPHHDFVMSEYAIIPSSPDTIFSLLNCSIDSPVLNHYKSLCFNFSGHTCDELYGACTSFRLFHLLSNTPPPCCFTGYSTIKCMSMNILDCSHYTSVYNTDGLKGVGPLDWLYGIKLSYRVPDSGCERSGGTCGFDVEPQGMVCICSGTLNSTRECGEFSISTVVYY
;
A
#
# COMPACT_ATOMS: atom_id res chain seq x y z
N MET A 1 -10.57 -13.14 -0.05
CA MET A 1 -9.20 -13.04 -0.61
C MET A 1 -8.40 -14.19 -0.04
N ALA A 2 -7.69 -14.96 -0.86
CA ALA A 2 -6.79 -15.99 -0.36
C ALA A 2 -5.46 -15.32 0.04
N VAL A 3 -5.11 -15.38 1.32
CA VAL A 3 -3.82 -14.89 1.83
C VAL A 3 -2.81 -16.03 1.76
N LYS A 4 -1.74 -15.82 1.01
CA LYS A 4 -0.61 -16.71 0.80
C LYS A 4 0.68 -16.06 1.27
N TYR A 5 1.71 -16.89 1.45
CA TYR A 5 3.09 -16.46 1.64
C TYR A 5 3.44 -15.30 0.67
N PRO A 6 4.11 -14.23 1.13
CA PRO A 6 4.77 -14.04 2.43
C PRO A 6 3.84 -13.60 3.58
N PHE A 7 2.55 -13.46 3.32
CA PHE A 7 1.53 -13.07 4.30
C PHE A 7 0.80 -14.30 4.82
N VAL A 8 0.33 -14.28 6.06
CA VAL A 8 -0.54 -15.33 6.62
C VAL A 8 -1.53 -14.65 7.57
N ILE A 9 -2.69 -15.27 7.78
CA ILE A 9 -3.71 -14.79 8.75
C ILE A 9 -3.62 -15.49 10.11
N ASP A 10 -2.83 -16.57 10.19
CA ASP A 10 -2.51 -17.30 11.41
C ASP A 10 -1.40 -16.59 12.19
N ASP A 11 -1.04 -17.16 13.36
CA ASP A 11 -0.05 -16.60 14.27
C ASP A 11 1.23 -16.15 13.55
N GLY A 12 1.70 -14.94 13.86
CA GLY A 12 2.90 -14.31 13.26
C GLY A 12 2.63 -13.43 12.04
N CYS A 13 1.43 -13.49 11.44
CA CYS A 13 0.97 -12.59 10.37
C CYS A 13 1.89 -12.49 9.14
N GLY A 14 2.62 -13.55 8.83
CA GLY A 14 3.59 -13.59 7.73
C GLY A 14 5.03 -13.79 8.19
N VAL A 15 5.97 -13.52 7.29
CA VAL A 15 7.42 -13.64 7.57
C VAL A 15 7.90 -12.64 8.65
N PRO A 16 8.98 -12.93 9.40
CA PRO A 16 9.45 -12.10 10.54
C PRO A 16 9.71 -10.64 10.20
N GLN A 17 10.14 -10.38 8.96
CA GLN A 17 10.37 -9.04 8.45
C GLN A 17 9.09 -8.21 8.34
N PHE A 18 7.93 -8.86 8.19
CA PHE A 18 6.63 -8.20 8.07
C PHE A 18 5.81 -8.27 9.36
N SER A 19 6.15 -9.16 10.30
CA SER A 19 5.35 -9.39 11.52
C SER A 19 5.15 -8.14 12.38
N LYS A 20 6.09 -7.19 12.37
CA LYS A 20 5.96 -5.89 13.07
C LYS A 20 5.17 -4.83 12.29
N MET A 21 4.83 -5.12 11.04
CA MET A 21 4.09 -4.24 10.14
C MET A 21 2.68 -4.77 9.86
N LEU A 22 2.31 -5.91 10.45
CA LEU A 22 1.06 -6.60 10.17
C LEU A 22 0.37 -7.01 11.46
N ASN A 23 -0.95 -6.92 11.45
CA ASN A 23 -1.81 -7.45 12.50
C ASN A 23 -2.89 -8.30 11.82
N CYS A 24 -3.03 -9.52 12.29
CA CYS A 24 -3.96 -10.50 11.77
C CYS A 24 -4.75 -11.11 12.91
N SER A 25 -6.06 -11.20 12.73
CA SER A 25 -6.91 -12.07 13.56
C SER A 25 -7.93 -12.77 12.67
N THR A 26 -8.80 -11.99 12.05
CA THR A 26 -9.80 -12.43 11.07
C THR A 26 -9.57 -11.82 9.70
N ASP A 27 -9.05 -10.58 9.69
CA ASP A 27 -8.59 -9.85 8.52
C ASP A 27 -7.10 -9.52 8.68
N LEU A 28 -6.45 -9.19 7.56
CA LEU A 28 -5.08 -8.69 7.54
C LEU A 28 -5.08 -7.15 7.56
N PHE A 29 -4.35 -6.58 8.52
CA PHE A 29 -4.15 -5.14 8.67
C PHE A 29 -2.68 -4.80 8.56
N PHE A 30 -2.39 -3.69 7.89
CA PHE A 30 -1.07 -3.10 7.81
C PHE A 30 -0.91 -2.03 8.90
N GLN A 31 0.10 -2.19 9.73
CA GLN A 31 0.37 -1.32 10.87
C GLN A 31 1.39 -0.26 10.51
N THR A 32 1.10 0.97 10.90
CA THR A 32 1.98 2.11 10.74
C THR A 32 1.95 2.97 12.00
N PRO A 33 2.88 3.92 12.17
CA PRO A 33 2.80 4.91 13.25
C PRO A 33 1.49 5.72 13.25
N SER A 34 0.85 5.90 12.08
CA SER A 34 -0.39 6.67 11.95
C SER A 34 -1.67 5.85 12.16
N GLY A 35 -1.58 4.52 12.20
CA GLY A 35 -2.77 3.68 12.41
C GLY A 35 -2.66 2.27 11.82
N ASN A 36 -3.78 1.55 11.91
CA ASN A 36 -3.96 0.22 11.34
C ASN A 36 -4.86 0.30 10.11
N TYR A 37 -4.39 -0.15 8.97
CA TYR A 37 -5.06 -0.02 7.69
C TYR A 37 -5.45 -1.38 7.15
N LYS A 38 -6.73 -1.56 6.80
CA LYS A 38 -7.20 -2.84 6.29
C LYS A 38 -6.56 -3.13 4.93
N VAL A 39 -6.03 -4.33 4.75
CA VAL A 39 -5.57 -4.81 3.44
C VAL A 39 -6.79 -5.12 2.57
N GLN A 40 -6.90 -4.44 1.44
CA GLN A 40 -7.99 -4.64 0.48
C GLN A 40 -7.67 -5.74 -0.53
N SER A 41 -6.45 -5.75 -1.06
CA SER A 41 -6.01 -6.72 -2.06
C SER A 41 -4.51 -6.95 -2.03
N ILE A 42 -4.08 -8.15 -2.42
CA ILE A 42 -2.68 -8.52 -2.59
C ILE A 42 -2.52 -9.08 -4.01
N ASP A 43 -1.57 -8.54 -4.78
CA ASP A 43 -1.15 -9.04 -6.08
C ASP A 43 0.23 -9.71 -5.88
N TYR A 44 0.21 -11.05 -5.83
CA TYR A 44 1.39 -11.86 -5.57
C TYR A 44 2.40 -11.84 -6.71
N ASP A 45 1.92 -11.75 -7.95
CA ASP A 45 2.77 -11.74 -9.14
C ASP A 45 3.54 -10.41 -9.22
N LYS A 46 2.85 -9.30 -8.93
CA LYS A 46 3.45 -7.95 -8.94
C LYS A 46 4.11 -7.57 -7.63
N HIS A 47 3.99 -8.40 -6.59
CA HIS A 47 4.50 -8.12 -5.25
C HIS A 47 3.99 -6.79 -4.69
N THR A 48 2.67 -6.57 -4.79
CA THR A 48 2.02 -5.36 -4.28
C THR A 48 0.85 -5.66 -3.36
N VAL A 49 0.60 -4.76 -2.42
CA VAL A 49 -0.54 -4.79 -1.52
C VAL A 49 -1.24 -3.44 -1.56
N VAL A 50 -2.56 -3.44 -1.56
CA VAL A 50 -3.36 -2.21 -1.49
C VAL A 50 -4.00 -2.14 -0.12
N ILE A 51 -3.78 -1.03 0.58
CA ILE A 51 -4.39 -0.74 1.88
C ILE A 51 -5.36 0.43 1.75
N TYR A 52 -6.34 0.45 2.65
CA TYR A 52 -7.31 1.54 2.74
C TYR A 52 -7.18 2.27 4.06
N ASP A 53 -6.98 3.59 3.96
CA ASP A 53 -7.07 4.48 5.11
C ASP A 53 -8.52 4.96 5.29
N PRO A 54 -9.21 4.59 6.39
CA PRO A 54 -10.55 5.07 6.67
C PRO A 54 -10.66 6.58 6.89
N ALA A 55 -9.55 7.25 7.22
CA ALA A 55 -9.47 8.70 7.35
C ALA A 55 -9.16 9.42 6.02
N MET A 56 -9.06 8.68 4.92
CA MET A 56 -8.96 9.25 3.59
C MET A 56 -10.33 9.69 3.08
N SER A 57 -10.42 10.89 2.51
CA SER A 57 -11.68 11.35 1.91
C SER A 57 -11.97 10.60 0.60
N THR A 58 -13.24 10.45 0.27
CA THR A 58 -13.72 9.78 -0.96
C THR A 58 -14.67 10.69 -1.72
N CYS A 59 -15.12 10.28 -2.92
CA CYS A 59 -16.10 11.09 -3.65
C CYS A 59 -17.42 11.33 -2.91
N SER A 60 -17.73 10.52 -1.89
CA SER A 60 -19.00 10.55 -1.15
C SER A 60 -18.86 10.93 0.32
N ILE A 61 -17.63 10.98 0.86
CA ILE A 61 -17.38 11.31 2.27
C ILE A 61 -16.15 12.20 2.39
N LEU A 62 -16.28 13.35 3.07
CA LEU A 62 -15.15 14.12 3.57
C LEU A 62 -14.73 13.57 4.93
N GLN A 63 -13.48 13.15 5.03
CA GLN A 63 -12.90 12.69 6.30
C GLN A 63 -12.16 13.84 6.99
N PRO A 64 -12.08 13.83 8.33
CA PRO A 64 -11.31 14.83 9.06
C PRO A 64 -9.81 14.74 8.71
N HIS A 65 -9.08 15.78 9.08
CA HIS A 65 -7.63 15.83 8.89
C HIS A 65 -6.93 14.62 9.55
N HIS A 66 -6.10 13.93 8.77
CA HIS A 66 -5.29 12.80 9.23
C HIS A 66 -4.02 12.69 8.41
N ASP A 67 -2.87 12.53 9.08
CA ASP A 67 -1.58 12.34 8.42
C ASP A 67 -1.32 10.84 8.23
N PHE A 68 -1.16 10.40 6.98
CA PHE A 68 -0.68 9.05 6.69
C PHE A 68 0.85 8.99 6.83
N VAL A 69 1.31 8.31 7.88
CA VAL A 69 2.73 8.16 8.22
C VAL A 69 3.10 6.67 8.24
N MET A 70 4.08 6.30 7.42
CA MET A 70 4.72 4.99 7.41
C MET A 70 5.95 4.95 8.33
N SER A 71 6.35 3.75 8.74
CA SER A 71 7.59 3.54 9.51
C SER A 71 8.84 3.97 8.72
N GLU A 72 9.84 4.53 9.40
CA GLU A 72 11.11 4.96 8.78
C GLU A 72 11.89 3.79 8.12
N TYR A 73 11.68 2.57 8.62
CA TYR A 73 12.29 1.34 8.11
C TYR A 73 11.30 0.48 7.32
N ALA A 74 10.30 1.08 6.66
CA ALA A 74 9.29 0.34 5.93
C ALA A 74 9.90 -0.51 4.81
N ILE A 75 9.96 -1.83 5.04
CA ILE A 75 10.36 -2.84 4.04
C ILE A 75 9.29 -2.95 2.93
N ILE A 76 8.10 -2.43 3.21
CA ILE A 76 6.95 -2.35 2.31
C ILE A 76 6.64 -0.87 2.06
N PRO A 77 7.40 -0.14 1.21
CA PRO A 77 7.17 1.27 0.93
C PRO A 77 5.95 1.51 0.03
N SER A 78 5.44 2.74 0.00
CA SER A 78 4.45 3.16 -0.99
C SER A 78 4.98 2.96 -2.41
N SER A 79 4.15 2.39 -3.27
CA SER A 79 4.44 2.27 -4.70
C SER A 79 4.51 3.67 -5.33
N PRO A 80 5.36 3.86 -6.35
CA PRO A 80 5.54 5.16 -7.00
C PRO A 80 4.33 5.61 -7.82
N ASP A 81 3.46 4.67 -8.22
CA ASP A 81 2.20 4.95 -8.92
C ASP A 81 1.01 5.13 -7.94
N THR A 82 1.29 5.28 -6.65
CA THR A 82 0.32 5.77 -5.67
C THR A 82 0.44 7.28 -5.55
N ILE A 83 -0.64 7.99 -5.88
CA ILE A 83 -0.72 9.45 -5.86
C ILE A 83 -1.63 9.90 -4.73
N PHE A 84 -1.13 10.86 -3.96
CA PHE A 84 -1.87 11.55 -2.91
C PHE A 84 -2.37 12.88 -3.46
N SER A 85 -3.67 13.10 -3.34
CA SER A 85 -4.33 14.34 -3.68
C SER A 85 -4.60 15.11 -2.39
N LEU A 86 -3.88 16.21 -2.20
CA LEU A 86 -4.11 17.15 -1.12
C LEU A 86 -5.21 18.12 -1.54
N LEU A 87 -6.25 18.21 -0.72
CA LEU A 87 -7.49 18.90 -1.05
C LEU A 87 -7.75 20.04 -0.06
N ASN A 88 -8.46 21.06 -0.54
CA ASN A 88 -8.82 22.24 0.23
C ASN A 88 -7.59 22.89 0.89
N CYS A 89 -6.55 23.12 0.08
CA CYS A 89 -5.34 23.79 0.53
C CYS A 89 -5.56 25.30 0.60
N SER A 90 -4.93 25.95 1.57
CA SER A 90 -4.86 27.41 1.66
C SER A 90 -4.16 28.00 0.43
N ILE A 91 -4.52 29.24 0.07
CA ILE A 91 -3.84 29.97 -1.02
C ILE A 91 -2.37 30.27 -0.69
N ASP A 92 -2.04 30.34 0.59
CA ASP A 92 -0.69 30.57 1.10
C ASP A 92 0.08 29.26 1.33
N SER A 93 -0.52 28.12 0.98
CA SER A 93 0.08 26.80 1.16
C SER A 93 1.48 26.70 0.53
N PRO A 94 2.46 26.10 1.23
CA PRO A 94 3.80 25.91 0.69
C PRO A 94 3.81 25.11 -0.61
N VAL A 95 2.90 24.15 -0.82
CA VAL A 95 2.84 23.36 -2.06
C VAL A 95 2.34 24.14 -3.27
N LEU A 96 1.73 25.31 -3.07
CA LEU A 96 1.36 26.20 -4.17
C LEU A 96 2.42 27.25 -4.46
N ASN A 97 3.27 27.52 -3.47
CA ASN A 97 4.26 28.58 -3.49
C ASN A 97 5.68 27.99 -3.56
N HIS A 98 6.37 27.86 -2.42
CA HIS A 98 7.78 27.49 -2.36
C HIS A 98 8.07 26.08 -2.88
N TYR A 99 7.13 25.15 -2.70
CA TYR A 99 7.24 23.73 -3.08
C TYR A 99 6.33 23.35 -4.26
N LYS A 100 6.04 24.31 -5.16
CA LYS A 100 5.18 24.09 -6.33
C LYS A 100 5.62 22.93 -7.22
N SER A 101 6.91 22.65 -7.30
CA SER A 101 7.46 21.53 -8.08
C SER A 101 7.09 20.14 -7.54
N LEU A 102 6.60 20.05 -6.30
CA LEU A 102 6.11 18.79 -5.72
C LEU A 102 4.69 18.45 -6.16
N CYS A 103 3.96 19.42 -6.74
CA CYS A 103 2.66 19.22 -7.33
C CYS A 103 2.78 18.93 -8.82
N PHE A 104 2.03 17.93 -9.28
CA PHE A 104 2.03 17.56 -10.69
C PHE A 104 0.64 17.09 -11.12
N ASN A 105 0.41 17.03 -12.43
CA ASN A 105 -0.74 16.31 -12.98
C ASN A 105 -0.29 14.88 -13.32
N PHE A 106 -1.18 13.90 -13.16
CA PHE A 106 -0.92 12.52 -13.55
C PHE A 106 -1.96 12.10 -14.59
N SER A 107 -1.53 11.36 -15.62
CA SER A 107 -2.43 10.78 -16.64
C SER A 107 -3.42 11.74 -17.31
N GLY A 108 -3.15 13.05 -17.29
CA GLY A 108 -4.03 14.10 -17.83
C GLY A 108 -5.08 14.63 -16.85
N HIS A 109 -5.14 14.11 -15.62
CA HIS A 109 -6.08 14.53 -14.59
C HIS A 109 -5.65 15.79 -13.88
N THR A 110 -6.65 16.57 -13.46
CA THR A 110 -6.48 17.82 -12.71
C THR A 110 -7.35 17.82 -11.45
N CYS A 111 -7.00 18.68 -10.49
CA CYS A 111 -7.83 18.87 -9.30
C CYS A 111 -9.25 19.37 -9.62
N ASP A 112 -9.41 20.18 -10.68
CA ASP A 112 -10.71 20.70 -11.09
C ASP A 112 -11.64 19.57 -11.55
N GLU A 113 -11.10 18.55 -12.21
CA GLU A 113 -11.85 17.34 -12.57
C GLU A 113 -12.34 16.61 -11.30
N LEU A 114 -11.46 16.49 -10.30
CA LEU A 114 -11.79 15.83 -9.03
C LEU A 114 -12.86 16.60 -8.23
N TYR A 115 -12.71 17.93 -8.09
CA TYR A 115 -13.72 18.81 -7.49
C TYR A 115 -15.01 18.86 -8.30
N GLY A 116 -14.92 18.67 -9.62
CA GLY A 116 -16.04 18.63 -10.54
C GLY A 116 -16.79 17.31 -10.55
N ALA A 117 -16.14 16.17 -10.30
CA ALA A 117 -16.78 14.86 -10.40
C ALA A 117 -17.37 14.35 -9.08
N CYS A 118 -16.66 14.57 -7.96
CA CYS A 118 -17.02 14.00 -6.67
C CYS A 118 -17.95 14.91 -5.86
N THR A 119 -19.09 14.39 -5.39
CA THR A 119 -20.08 15.15 -4.59
C THR A 119 -19.49 15.77 -3.33
N SER A 120 -18.65 15.05 -2.60
CA SER A 120 -18.03 15.55 -1.37
C SER A 120 -17.02 16.66 -1.61
N PHE A 121 -16.26 16.57 -2.70
CA PHE A 121 -15.27 17.57 -3.04
C PHE A 121 -15.89 18.82 -3.67
N ARG A 122 -17.05 18.68 -4.33
CA ARG A 122 -17.88 19.82 -4.76
C ARG A 122 -18.30 20.73 -3.62
N LEU A 123 -18.38 20.24 -2.38
CA LEU A 123 -18.74 21.07 -1.22
C LEU A 123 -17.77 22.24 -1.02
N PHE A 124 -16.51 22.09 -1.43
CA PHE A 124 -15.53 23.17 -1.37
C PHE A 124 -15.88 24.33 -2.31
N HIS A 125 -16.46 24.06 -3.48
CA HIS A 125 -16.97 25.09 -4.39
C HIS A 125 -18.19 25.83 -3.83
N LEU A 126 -18.97 25.21 -2.93
CA LEU A 126 -20.14 25.87 -2.35
C LEU A 126 -19.74 26.92 -1.32
N LEU A 127 -18.54 26.80 -0.74
CA LEU A 127 -18.02 27.71 0.27
C LEU A 127 -17.31 28.93 -0.33
N SER A 128 -16.84 28.83 -1.58
CA SER A 128 -16.14 29.91 -2.29
C SER A 128 -16.41 29.87 -3.79
N ASN A 129 -16.55 31.04 -4.43
CA ASN A 129 -16.76 31.18 -5.88
C ASN A 129 -15.63 30.57 -6.74
N THR A 130 -14.48 30.25 -6.13
CA THR A 130 -13.35 29.55 -6.75
C THR A 130 -13.03 28.30 -5.94
N PRO A 131 -12.72 27.14 -6.58
CA PRO A 131 -12.23 25.98 -5.85
C PRO A 131 -11.02 26.36 -5.01
N PRO A 132 -10.93 25.86 -3.77
CA PRO A 132 -9.68 25.97 -3.04
C PRO A 132 -8.60 25.18 -3.79
N PRO A 133 -7.36 25.65 -3.77
CA PRO A 133 -6.25 24.93 -4.38
C PRO A 133 -6.14 23.46 -3.96
N CYS A 134 -5.57 22.66 -4.85
CA CYS A 134 -5.27 21.25 -4.61
C CYS A 134 -3.93 20.88 -5.26
N CYS A 135 -3.33 19.79 -4.79
CA CYS A 135 -2.03 19.31 -5.23
C CYS A 135 -2.03 17.79 -5.31
N PHE A 136 -1.75 17.23 -6.50
CA PHE A 136 -1.37 15.82 -6.57
C PHE A 136 0.12 15.68 -6.34
N THR A 137 0.51 14.73 -5.49
CA THR A 137 1.89 14.49 -5.10
C THR A 137 2.14 13.03 -4.77
N GLY A 138 3.41 12.67 -4.59
CA GLY A 138 3.81 11.34 -4.15
C GLY A 138 3.93 11.23 -2.63
N TYR A 139 4.04 10.00 -2.14
CA TYR A 139 4.24 9.74 -0.70
C TYR A 139 5.48 10.46 -0.13
N SER A 140 6.53 10.65 -0.93
CA SER A 140 7.76 11.34 -0.50
C SER A 140 7.51 12.77 0.00
N THR A 141 6.51 13.47 -0.54
CA THR A 141 6.16 14.83 -0.13
C THR A 141 5.48 14.82 1.24
N ILE A 142 4.42 14.01 1.38
CA ILE A 142 3.64 13.94 2.63
C ILE A 142 4.38 13.22 3.76
N LYS A 143 5.39 12.40 3.44
CA LYS A 143 6.33 11.85 4.41
C LYS A 143 7.18 12.94 5.06
N CYS A 144 7.62 13.93 4.28
CA CYS A 144 8.53 14.98 4.76
C CYS A 144 7.79 16.15 5.41
N MET A 145 6.55 16.40 4.98
CA MET A 145 5.74 17.53 5.44
C MET A 145 4.34 17.03 5.76
N SER A 146 3.91 17.19 7.01
CA SER A 146 2.54 16.88 7.41
C SER A 146 1.54 17.79 6.69
N MET A 147 0.29 17.38 6.64
CA MET A 147 -0.78 18.17 6.03
C MET A 147 -0.94 19.56 6.70
N ASN A 148 -0.64 19.68 7.99
CA ASN A 148 -0.56 20.96 8.68
C ASN A 148 0.53 21.90 8.12
N ILE A 149 1.70 21.35 7.79
CA ILE A 149 2.79 22.14 7.16
C ILE A 149 2.39 22.51 5.73
N LEU A 150 1.73 21.59 5.03
CA LEU A 150 1.26 21.80 3.66
C LEU A 150 0.00 22.68 3.61
N ASP A 151 -0.59 23.02 4.75
CA ASP A 151 -1.79 23.84 4.90
C ASP A 151 -2.96 23.35 4.02
N CYS A 152 -3.23 22.04 4.08
CA CYS A 152 -4.34 21.36 3.40
C CYS A 152 -5.18 20.59 4.41
N SER A 153 -6.50 20.60 4.29
CA SER A 153 -7.38 20.02 5.32
C SER A 153 -7.80 18.57 5.06
N HIS A 154 -7.76 18.10 3.82
CA HIS A 154 -8.13 16.73 3.46
C HIS A 154 -7.13 16.12 2.49
N TYR A 155 -7.09 14.80 2.45
CA TYR A 155 -6.40 14.09 1.39
C TYR A 155 -7.23 12.92 0.86
N THR A 156 -6.99 12.56 -0.40
CA THR A 156 -7.37 11.27 -0.97
C THR A 156 -6.15 10.63 -1.63
N SER A 157 -6.21 9.33 -1.93
CA SER A 157 -5.16 8.64 -2.66
C SER A 157 -5.72 7.68 -3.68
N VAL A 158 -4.99 7.53 -4.78
CA VAL A 158 -5.30 6.60 -5.87
C VAL A 158 -4.04 5.86 -6.29
N TYR A 159 -4.21 4.69 -6.88
CA TYR A 159 -3.12 3.87 -7.40
C TYR A 159 -3.37 3.44 -8.84
N ASN A 160 -2.38 2.81 -9.48
CA ASN A 160 -2.45 2.36 -10.87
C ASN A 160 -2.68 3.52 -11.84
N THR A 161 -1.99 4.63 -11.63
CA THR A 161 -2.20 5.92 -12.32
C THR A 161 -2.11 5.82 -13.83
N ASP A 162 -1.21 5.01 -14.37
CA ASP A 162 -1.08 4.77 -15.82
C ASP A 162 -2.38 4.22 -16.43
N GLY A 163 -3.10 3.39 -15.68
CA GLY A 163 -4.38 2.82 -16.07
C GLY A 163 -5.57 3.78 -15.93
N LEU A 164 -5.39 4.96 -15.34
CA LEU A 164 -6.45 5.94 -15.13
C LEU A 164 -6.63 6.89 -16.31
N LYS A 165 -5.74 6.88 -17.30
CA LYS A 165 -5.84 7.78 -18.46
C LYS A 165 -7.19 7.65 -19.17
N GLY A 166 -7.98 8.72 -19.15
CA GLY A 166 -9.32 8.76 -19.76
C GLY A 166 -10.42 8.13 -18.89
N VAL A 167 -10.12 7.73 -17.66
CA VAL A 167 -11.06 7.24 -16.65
C VAL A 167 -11.40 8.37 -15.70
N GLY A 168 -12.69 8.65 -15.47
CA GLY A 168 -13.09 9.75 -14.59
C GLY A 168 -12.92 9.43 -13.10
N PRO A 169 -12.89 10.44 -12.20
CA PRO A 169 -12.61 10.25 -10.77
C PRO A 169 -13.54 9.27 -10.06
N LEU A 170 -14.80 9.15 -10.50
CA LEU A 170 -15.77 8.22 -9.92
C LEU A 170 -15.37 6.74 -10.09
N ASP A 171 -14.59 6.44 -11.12
CA ASP A 171 -14.16 5.08 -11.49
C ASP A 171 -12.67 4.84 -11.19
N TRP A 172 -12.01 5.75 -10.47
CA TRP A 172 -10.62 5.58 -10.08
C TRP A 172 -10.44 4.48 -9.03
N LEU A 173 -9.23 3.93 -9.00
CA LEU A 173 -8.83 2.95 -7.99
C LEU A 173 -8.28 3.68 -6.76
N TYR A 174 -9.13 3.82 -5.75
CA TYR A 174 -8.82 4.50 -4.49
C TYR A 174 -8.13 3.57 -3.49
N GLY A 175 -7.09 4.08 -2.84
CA GLY A 175 -6.30 3.33 -1.86
C GLY A 175 -4.81 3.60 -2.01
N ILE A 176 -4.04 3.07 -1.06
CA ILE A 176 -2.60 3.24 -1.01
C ILE A 176 -1.97 1.92 -1.43
N LYS A 177 -1.38 1.88 -2.62
CA LYS A 177 -0.63 0.71 -3.06
C LYS A 177 0.79 0.77 -2.51
N LEU A 178 1.22 -0.35 -1.94
CA LEU A 178 2.55 -0.56 -1.40
C LEU A 178 3.22 -1.71 -2.16
N SER A 179 4.54 -1.67 -2.26
CA SER A 179 5.34 -2.72 -2.88
C SER A 179 6.10 -3.48 -1.79
N TYR A 180 6.05 -4.80 -1.80
CA TYR A 180 6.81 -5.64 -0.87
C TYR A 180 7.88 -6.43 -1.60
N ARG A 181 8.85 -6.93 -0.85
CA ARG A 181 9.87 -7.86 -1.37
C ARG A 181 9.91 -9.09 -0.51
N VAL A 182 9.90 -10.24 -1.16
CA VAL A 182 10.04 -11.54 -0.50
C VAL A 182 11.50 -11.94 -0.57
N PRO A 183 12.11 -12.42 0.52
CA PRO A 183 13.43 -13.03 0.45
C PRO A 183 13.36 -14.20 -0.51
N ASP A 184 14.24 -14.23 -1.51
CA ASP A 184 14.31 -15.36 -2.44
C ASP A 184 14.62 -16.63 -1.66
N SER A 185 13.67 -17.58 -1.71
CA SER A 185 13.84 -18.91 -1.17
C SER A 185 13.73 -19.88 -2.34
N GLY A 186 14.64 -20.86 -2.40
CA GLY A 186 14.58 -21.91 -3.41
C GLY A 186 13.34 -22.79 -3.32
N CYS A 187 12.45 -22.55 -2.36
CA CYS A 187 11.31 -23.38 -2.05
C CYS A 187 10.26 -23.41 -3.16
N GLU A 188 9.77 -22.26 -3.64
CA GLU A 188 8.81 -22.28 -4.77
C GLU A 188 9.48 -22.84 -6.04
N ARG A 189 10.76 -22.49 -6.26
CA ARG A 189 11.53 -22.97 -7.41
C ARG A 189 11.75 -24.48 -7.41
N SER A 190 11.81 -25.09 -6.23
CA SER A 190 11.91 -26.54 -6.04
C SER A 190 10.55 -27.25 -6.02
N GLY A 191 9.45 -26.53 -6.32
CA GLY A 191 8.10 -27.08 -6.33
C GLY A 191 7.48 -27.25 -4.94
N GLY A 192 8.10 -26.67 -3.91
CA GLY A 192 7.57 -26.64 -2.55
C GLY A 192 6.62 -25.47 -2.30
N THR A 193 5.86 -25.55 -1.20
CA THR A 193 5.04 -24.44 -0.71
C THR A 193 5.76 -23.71 0.42
N CYS A 194 6.05 -22.43 0.22
CA CYS A 194 6.66 -21.57 1.23
C CYS A 194 5.68 -21.24 2.36
N GLY A 195 6.19 -21.28 3.58
CA GLY A 195 5.48 -20.84 4.77
C GLY A 195 6.46 -20.29 5.80
N PHE A 196 5.89 -19.82 6.90
CA PHE A 196 6.65 -19.42 8.07
C PHE A 196 6.07 -20.17 9.28
N ASP A 197 6.95 -20.79 10.06
CA ASP A 197 6.58 -21.50 11.27
C ASP A 197 6.93 -20.64 12.49
N VAL A 198 5.95 -20.43 13.37
CA VAL A 198 6.04 -19.59 14.55
C VAL A 198 6.87 -20.19 15.67
N GLU A 199 6.94 -21.51 15.78
CA GLU A 199 7.58 -22.22 16.91
C GLU A 199 8.92 -22.90 16.55
N PRO A 200 9.58 -22.45 15.47
CA PRO A 200 11.00 -22.12 15.54
C PRO A 200 11.34 -20.70 15.03
N GLN A 201 10.34 -19.88 14.70
CA GLN A 201 10.50 -18.58 14.01
C GLN A 201 11.32 -18.69 12.71
N GLY A 202 11.04 -19.72 11.91
CA GLY A 202 11.81 -20.06 10.71
C GLY A 202 10.96 -20.15 9.45
N MET A 203 11.58 -19.91 8.29
CA MET A 203 10.94 -20.27 7.03
C MET A 203 10.82 -21.79 6.91
N VAL A 204 9.67 -22.25 6.46
CA VAL A 204 9.39 -23.66 6.18
C VAL A 204 9.03 -23.81 4.71
N CYS A 205 9.60 -24.82 4.09
CA CYS A 205 9.31 -25.27 2.75
C CYS A 205 8.63 -26.63 2.85
N ILE A 206 7.34 -26.66 2.53
CA ILE A 206 6.54 -27.89 2.53
C ILE A 206 6.75 -28.59 1.20
N CYS A 207 7.34 -29.79 1.26
CA CYS A 207 7.76 -30.54 0.09
C CYS A 207 6.85 -31.74 -0.15
N SER A 208 6.33 -31.88 -1.37
CA SER A 208 5.49 -33.03 -1.71
C SER A 208 6.36 -34.28 -1.89
N GLY A 209 6.28 -35.21 -0.93
CA GLY A 209 6.98 -36.50 -0.99
C GLY A 209 8.39 -36.52 -0.38
N THR A 210 8.86 -35.42 0.20
CA THR A 210 10.12 -35.36 0.95
C THR A 210 9.91 -34.66 2.29
N LEU A 211 10.94 -34.64 3.16
CA LEU A 211 10.87 -33.95 4.44
C LEU A 211 10.79 -32.43 4.23
N ASN A 212 10.02 -31.75 5.08
CA ASN A 212 9.99 -30.29 5.11
C ASN A 212 11.41 -29.73 5.30
N SER A 213 11.73 -28.67 4.57
CA SER A 213 13.05 -28.04 4.55
C SER A 213 12.94 -26.58 4.98
N THR A 214 14.04 -25.92 5.32
CA THR A 214 14.05 -24.48 5.65
C THR A 214 14.34 -23.59 4.44
N ARG A 215 14.71 -24.18 3.29
CA ARG A 215 15.11 -23.42 2.09
C ARG A 215 14.52 -23.92 0.79
N GLU A 216 14.63 -25.22 0.50
CA GLU A 216 14.21 -25.82 -0.77
C GLU A 216 13.96 -27.33 -0.62
N CYS A 217 13.10 -27.86 -1.48
CA CYS A 217 12.87 -29.29 -1.62
C CYS A 217 14.02 -29.93 -2.41
N GLY A 218 14.70 -30.90 -1.81
CA GLY A 218 15.70 -31.70 -2.50
C GLY A 218 15.06 -32.78 -3.37
N GLU A 219 15.67 -33.11 -4.51
CA GLU A 219 15.40 -34.38 -5.20
C GLU A 219 15.94 -35.53 -4.34
N PHE A 220 15.09 -36.45 -3.90
CA PHE A 220 15.55 -37.73 -3.37
C PHE A 220 16.12 -38.56 -4.54
N SER A 221 17.42 -38.45 -4.81
CA SER A 221 18.11 -39.55 -5.50
C SER A 221 18.29 -40.67 -4.48
N ILE A 222 17.54 -41.77 -4.67
CA ILE A 222 17.68 -43.00 -3.88
C ILE A 222 19.13 -43.46 -4.03
N SER A 223 19.96 -43.10 -3.05
CA SER A 223 21.27 -43.69 -2.87
C SER A 223 21.01 -45.09 -2.33
N THR A 224 20.98 -46.07 -3.24
CA THR A 224 20.94 -47.48 -2.88
C THR A 224 22.22 -47.75 -2.09
N VAL A 225 22.09 -47.88 -0.76
CA VAL A 225 23.20 -48.31 0.09
C VAL A 225 23.46 -49.78 -0.24
N VAL A 226 24.44 -50.02 -1.12
CA VAL A 226 24.99 -51.35 -1.35
C VAL A 226 25.98 -51.60 -0.22
N TYR A 227 25.60 -52.44 0.74
CA TYR A 227 26.54 -53.02 1.70
C TYR A 227 27.40 -54.04 0.94
N TYR A 228 28.72 -53.83 0.93
CA TYR A 228 29.72 -54.84 0.58
C TYR A 228 30.11 -55.63 1.82
#